data_AF-A0A5M8SI01-F1
#
_entry.id   AF-A0A5M8SI01-F1
#
_cell.length_a   1.000
_cell.length_b   1.000
_cell.length_c   1.000
_cell.angle_alpha   90.00
_cell.angle_beta   90.00
_cell.angle_gamma   90.00
#
_symmetry.space_group_name_H-M   'P 1'
#
loop_
_entity.id
_entity.type
_entity.pdbx_description
1 polymer ?
#
loop_
_entity_poly.entity_id
_entity_poly.type
_entity_poly.pdbx_seq_one_letter_code
_entity_poly.pdbx_strand_id
1 'polypeptide(L)'
;MDYAIQNATEYIGRHPNATPAKLGGRIKSRIRRQAQWLANRRRREHSGGSAADLETIYASEPDIEQRIYASELFANLSPFAQAIVNRRWHGYSWREIGRDLDMDYSEVRKAYFRELGLLLQNLSRPGDSPKCA
;
A
#
# COMPACT_ATOMS: atom_id res chain seq x y z
N MET A 1 -0.23 -24.73 17.49
CA MET A 1 -1.53 -25.33 17.85
C MET A 1 -1.63 -25.47 19.37
N ASP A 2 -0.48 -25.75 20.00
CA ASP A 2 -0.31 -26.05 21.43
C ASP A 2 -0.75 -24.92 22.36
N TYR A 3 -0.49 -23.66 21.99
CA TYR A 3 -0.96 -22.50 22.76
C TYR A 3 -2.50 -22.43 22.88
N ALA A 4 -3.23 -22.80 21.83
CA ALA A 4 -4.69 -22.80 21.86
C ALA A 4 -5.25 -23.94 22.72
N ILE A 5 -4.56 -25.08 22.74
CA ILE A 5 -4.89 -26.25 23.56
C ILE A 5 -4.61 -25.91 25.04
N GLN A 6 -3.43 -25.39 25.36
CA GLN A 6 -3.07 -24.96 26.72
C GLN A 6 -4.05 -23.90 27.27
N ASN A 7 -4.47 -22.94 26.44
CA ASN A 7 -5.49 -21.97 26.84
C ASN A 7 -6.85 -22.58 27.14
N ALA A 8 -7.21 -23.68 26.45
CA ALA A 8 -8.44 -24.40 26.71
C ALA A 8 -8.32 -25.22 28.00
N THR A 9 -7.17 -25.85 28.27
CA THR A 9 -6.88 -26.57 29.51
C THR A 9 -6.99 -25.65 30.73
N GLU A 10 -6.40 -24.46 30.66
CA GLU A 10 -6.53 -23.44 31.72
C GLU A 10 -7.97 -22.91 31.89
N TYR A 11 -8.77 -22.96 30.82
CA TYR A 11 -10.17 -22.56 30.89
C TYR A 11 -11.02 -23.64 31.56
N ILE A 12 -10.74 -24.92 31.29
CA ILE A 12 -11.38 -26.06 31.98
C ILE A 12 -11.10 -26.01 33.48
N GLY A 13 -9.85 -25.73 33.88
CA GLY A 13 -9.48 -25.59 35.30
C GLY A 13 -10.24 -24.48 36.04
N ARG A 14 -10.68 -23.43 35.33
CA ARG A 14 -11.50 -22.32 35.89
C ARG A 14 -13.00 -22.53 35.75
N HIS A 15 -13.42 -23.42 34.84
CA HIS A 15 -14.83 -23.67 34.51
C HIS A 15 -15.07 -25.17 34.36
N PRO A 16 -15.12 -25.93 35.47
CA PRO A 16 -15.23 -27.39 35.45
C PRO A 16 -16.52 -27.89 34.80
N ASN A 17 -17.59 -27.07 34.80
CA ASN A 17 -18.89 -27.41 34.21
C ASN A 17 -19.03 -26.99 32.74
N ALA A 18 -17.94 -26.61 32.07
CA ALA A 18 -18.00 -26.17 30.67
C ALA A 18 -18.31 -27.35 29.74
N THR A 19 -19.32 -27.21 28.89
CA THR A 19 -19.69 -28.24 27.91
C THR A 19 -18.60 -28.43 26.84
N PRO A 20 -18.40 -29.65 26.32
CA PRO A 20 -17.40 -29.92 25.27
C PRO A 20 -17.54 -29.02 24.03
N ALA A 21 -18.78 -28.68 23.64
CA ALA A 21 -19.05 -27.76 22.54
C ALA A 21 -18.49 -26.35 22.79
N LYS A 22 -18.58 -25.85 24.03
CA LYS A 22 -18.06 -24.54 24.44
C LYS A 22 -16.52 -24.52 24.42
N LEU A 23 -15.89 -25.64 24.77
CA LEU A 23 -14.44 -25.83 24.70
C LEU A 23 -13.95 -25.86 23.25
N GLY A 24 -14.58 -26.66 22.40
CA GLY A 24 -14.27 -26.72 20.97
C GLY A 24 -14.43 -25.34 20.29
N GLY A 25 -15.49 -24.61 20.61
CA GLY A 25 -15.70 -23.24 20.15
C GLY A 25 -14.60 -22.27 20.59
N ARG A 26 -14.11 -22.41 21.83
CA ARG A 26 -13.02 -21.57 22.37
C ARG A 26 -11.69 -21.86 21.69
N ILE A 27 -11.34 -23.14 21.49
CA ILE A 27 -10.13 -23.56 20.76
C ILE A 27 -10.17 -23.00 19.34
N LYS A 28 -11.27 -23.20 18.62
CA LYS A 28 -11.46 -22.69 17.25
C LYS A 28 -11.32 -21.16 17.18
N SER A 29 -11.91 -20.45 18.12
CA SER A 29 -11.82 -18.98 18.21
C SER A 29 -10.38 -18.50 18.46
N ARG A 30 -9.63 -19.18 19.33
CA ARG A 30 -8.22 -18.86 19.62
C ARG A 30 -7.32 -19.11 18.42
N ILE A 31 -7.47 -20.24 17.74
CA ILE A 31 -6.73 -20.55 16.50
C ILE A 31 -6.99 -19.47 15.45
N ARG A 32 -8.26 -19.10 15.23
CA ARG A 32 -8.63 -18.05 14.26
C ARG A 32 -7.98 -16.71 14.59
N ARG A 33 -8.01 -16.27 15.85
CA ARG A 33 -7.36 -15.01 16.27
C ARG A 33 -5.85 -15.05 16.08
N GLN A 34 -5.21 -16.17 16.40
CA GLN A 34 -3.78 -16.33 16.22
C GLN A 34 -3.38 -16.30 14.73
N ALA A 35 -4.14 -16.98 13.88
CA ALA A 35 -3.96 -16.91 12.43
C ALA A 35 -4.15 -15.49 11.90
N GLN A 36 -5.17 -14.76 12.37
CA GLN A 36 -5.39 -13.36 12.01
C GLN A 36 -4.23 -12.46 12.45
N TRP A 37 -3.71 -12.66 13.66
CA TRP A 37 -2.57 -11.90 14.16
C TRP A 37 -1.31 -12.16 13.34
N LEU A 38 -1.03 -13.42 13.01
CA LEU A 38 0.09 -13.79 12.15
C LEU A 38 -0.06 -13.23 10.73
N ALA A 39 -1.27 -13.26 10.16
CA ALA A 39 -1.53 -12.66 8.86
C ALA A 39 -1.32 -11.13 8.88
N ASN A 40 -1.80 -10.45 9.93
CA ASN A 40 -1.60 -9.01 10.10
C ASN A 40 -0.12 -8.67 10.38
N ARG A 41 0.61 -9.54 11.06
CA ARG A 41 2.05 -9.40 11.29
C ARG A 41 2.81 -9.55 9.97
N ARG A 42 2.54 -10.61 9.20
CA ARG A 42 3.14 -10.81 7.86
C ARG A 42 2.81 -9.67 6.91
N ARG A 43 1.59 -9.13 6.93
CA ARG A 43 1.23 -7.94 6.13
C ARG A 43 2.08 -6.71 6.51
N ARG A 44 2.37 -6.52 7.80
CA ARG A 44 3.26 -5.45 8.27
C ARG A 44 4.73 -5.73 7.94
N GLU A 45 5.17 -6.98 8.01
CA GLU A 45 6.52 -7.41 7.60
C GLU A 45 6.72 -7.28 6.08
N HIS A 46 5.70 -7.54 5.25
CA HIS A 46 5.72 -7.26 3.80
C HIS A 46 5.66 -5.76 3.47
N SER A 47 5.41 -4.90 4.46
CA SER A 47 5.54 -3.44 4.31
C SER A 47 6.91 -2.94 4.78
N GLY A 48 7.78 -3.84 5.27
CA GLY A 48 9.11 -3.53 5.79
C GLY A 48 10.20 -4.06 4.88
N GLY A 49 10.40 -3.40 3.74
CA GLY A 49 11.78 -3.24 3.27
C GLY A 49 12.56 -2.54 4.38
N SER A 50 13.81 -2.93 4.63
CA SER A 50 14.65 -2.22 5.62
C SER A 50 14.68 -0.74 5.27
N ALA A 51 14.64 0.16 6.26
CA ALA A 51 14.82 1.59 6.01
C ALA A 51 16.14 1.86 5.25
N ALA A 52 17.16 1.02 5.48
CA ALA A 52 18.43 1.07 4.73
C ALA A 52 18.30 0.60 3.27
N ASP A 53 17.37 -0.31 2.98
CA ASP A 53 17.06 -0.76 1.62
C ASP A 53 16.27 0.33 0.88
N LEU A 54 15.41 1.05 1.62
CA LEU A 54 14.75 2.26 1.13
C LEU A 54 15.77 3.36 0.82
N GLU A 55 16.71 3.63 1.73
CA GLU A 55 17.81 4.57 1.47
C GLU A 55 18.64 4.14 0.27
N THR A 56 18.88 2.84 0.05
CA THR A 56 19.61 2.35 -1.14
C THR A 56 18.81 2.56 -2.44
N ILE A 57 17.49 2.36 -2.41
CA ILE A 57 16.59 2.62 -3.55
C ILE A 57 16.43 4.13 -3.84
N TYR A 58 16.47 4.99 -2.81
CA TYR A 58 16.38 6.45 -2.95
C TYR A 58 17.74 7.13 -3.15
N ALA A 59 18.86 6.50 -2.79
CA ALA A 59 20.22 7.04 -2.91
C ALA A 59 20.88 6.71 -4.25
N SER A 60 20.39 5.71 -5.01
CA SER A 60 20.74 5.61 -6.42
C SER A 60 20.09 6.79 -7.14
N GLU A 61 20.88 7.79 -7.56
CA GLU A 61 20.40 8.77 -8.51
C GLU A 61 19.75 8.01 -9.67
N PRO A 62 18.49 8.31 -10.05
CA PRO A 62 17.89 7.65 -11.19
C PRO A 62 18.76 7.92 -12.40
N ASP A 63 19.05 6.86 -13.15
CA ASP A 63 19.85 6.92 -14.36
C ASP A 63 19.30 8.01 -15.30
N ILE A 64 20.17 8.61 -16.10
CA ILE A 64 19.81 9.76 -16.96
C ILE A 64 18.60 9.40 -17.84
N GLU A 65 18.56 8.18 -18.35
CA GLU A 65 17.43 7.67 -19.13
C GLU A 65 16.13 7.65 -18.33
N GLN A 66 16.16 7.21 -17.07
CA GLN A 66 14.98 7.19 -16.19
C GLN A 66 14.45 8.59 -15.92
N ARG A 67 15.34 9.59 -15.78
CA ARG A 67 14.95 11.00 -15.64
C ARG A 67 14.30 11.53 -16.91
N ILE A 68 14.84 11.18 -18.08
CA ILE A 68 14.26 11.55 -19.37
C ILE A 68 12.86 10.93 -19.51
N TYR A 69 12.72 9.62 -19.32
CA TYR A 69 11.42 8.95 -19.40
C TYR A 69 10.42 9.49 -18.39
N ALA A 70 10.83 9.78 -17.15
CA ALA A 70 9.96 10.39 -16.16
C ALA A 70 9.50 11.79 -16.58
N SER A 71 10.40 12.60 -17.17
CA SER A 71 10.05 13.94 -17.64
C SER A 71 9.05 13.92 -18.80
N GLU A 72 9.24 13.00 -19.76
CA GLU A 72 8.32 12.80 -20.88
C GLU A 72 6.96 12.29 -20.40
N LEU A 73 6.96 11.34 -19.47
CA LEU A 73 5.73 10.84 -18.85
C LEU A 73 4.96 11.97 -18.16
N PHE A 74 5.64 12.78 -17.34
CA PHE A 74 4.97 13.85 -16.59
C PHE A 74 4.54 15.03 -17.48
N ALA A 75 5.18 15.25 -18.62
CA ALA A 75 4.74 16.25 -19.60
C ALA A 75 3.33 15.95 -20.17
N ASN A 76 2.91 14.68 -20.18
CA ASN A 76 1.60 14.25 -20.67
C ASN A 76 0.48 14.32 -19.60
N LEU A 77 0.81 14.67 -18.36
CA LEU A 77 -0.19 14.86 -17.30
C LEU A 77 -0.95 16.18 -17.49
N SER A 78 -2.13 16.30 -16.87
CA SER A 78 -2.83 17.59 -16.84
C SER A 78 -2.00 18.66 -16.11
N PRO A 79 -2.25 19.96 -16.35
CA PRO A 79 -1.59 21.03 -15.60
C PRO A 79 -1.73 20.90 -14.08
N PHE A 80 -2.87 20.37 -13.62
CA PHE A 80 -3.13 20.11 -12.21
C PHE A 80 -2.21 19.01 -11.65
N ALA A 81 -2.11 17.87 -12.32
CA ALA A 81 -1.24 16.78 -11.90
C ALA A 81 0.26 17.12 -12.06
N GLN A 82 0.62 17.93 -13.07
CA GLN A 82 1.97 18.49 -13.21
C GLN A 82 2.33 19.38 -12.01
N ALA A 83 1.40 20.24 -11.58
CA ALA A 83 1.60 21.11 -10.41
C ALA A 83 1.78 20.30 -9.12
N ILE A 84 1.13 19.13 -9.00
CA ILE A 84 1.30 18.20 -7.89
C ILE A 84 2.66 17.50 -7.95
N VAL A 85 3.05 16.92 -9.08
CA VAL A 85 4.31 16.17 -9.20
C VAL A 85 5.52 17.08 -9.03
N ASN A 86 5.45 18.31 -9.52
CA ASN A 86 6.50 19.32 -9.34
C ASN A 86 6.70 19.64 -7.85
N ARG A 87 5.62 19.89 -7.10
CA ARG A 87 5.72 20.09 -5.64
C ARG A 87 6.23 18.85 -4.91
N ARG A 88 5.81 17.65 -5.33
CA ARG A 88 6.32 16.38 -4.77
C ARG A 88 7.82 16.22 -5.02
N TRP A 89 8.32 16.62 -6.19
CA TRP A 89 9.73 16.61 -6.52
C TRP A 89 10.55 17.58 -5.64
N HIS A 90 9.97 18.74 -5.31
CA HIS A 90 10.57 19.72 -4.40
C HIS A 90 10.39 19.37 -2.91
N GLY A 91 9.91 18.18 -2.57
CA GLY A 91 9.82 17.69 -1.19
C GLY A 91 8.55 18.05 -0.42
N TYR A 92 7.57 18.69 -1.06
CA TYR A 92 6.31 19.06 -0.38
C TYR A 92 5.51 17.82 0.01
N SER A 93 4.95 17.82 1.21
CA SER A 93 4.02 16.79 1.69
C SER A 93 2.65 16.93 1.04
N TRP A 94 1.87 15.85 0.99
CA TRP A 94 0.48 15.89 0.49
C TRP A 94 -0.40 16.90 1.24
N ARG A 95 -0.13 17.16 2.52
CA ARG A 95 -0.87 18.13 3.33
C ARG A 95 -0.51 19.57 2.97
N GLU A 96 0.75 19.85 2.63
CA GLU A 96 1.16 21.16 2.12
C GLU A 96 0.56 21.42 0.76
N ILE A 97 0.62 20.45 -0.15
CA ILE A 97 0.01 20.56 -1.47
C ILE A 97 -1.51 20.76 -1.37
N GLY A 98 -2.18 20.04 -0.47
CA GLY A 98 -3.61 20.24 -0.20
C GLY A 98 -3.93 21.65 0.27
N ARG A 99 -3.14 22.19 1.21
CA ARG A 99 -3.31 23.59 1.67
C ARG A 99 -3.12 24.60 0.55
N ASP A 100 -2.11 24.44 -0.28
CA ASP A 100 -1.82 25.35 -1.40
C ASP A 100 -2.92 25.36 -2.47
N LEU A 101 -3.58 24.21 -2.65
CA LEU A 101 -4.66 24.02 -3.63
C LEU A 101 -6.06 24.25 -3.04
N ASP A 102 -6.16 24.60 -1.75
CA ASP A 102 -7.42 24.68 -0.99
C ASP A 102 -8.28 23.40 -1.09
N MET A 103 -7.62 22.24 -0.98
CA MET A 103 -8.22 20.92 -1.10
C MET A 103 -7.80 19.99 0.05
N ASP A 104 -8.67 19.03 0.36
CA ASP A 104 -8.27 17.94 1.25
C ASP A 104 -7.14 17.12 0.61
N TYR A 105 -6.10 16.82 1.39
CA TYR A 105 -4.91 16.12 0.92
C TYR A 105 -5.23 14.73 0.33
N SER A 106 -6.29 14.08 0.82
CA SER A 106 -6.70 12.77 0.31
C SER A 106 -7.34 12.89 -1.07
N GLU A 107 -8.06 13.98 -1.35
CA GLU A 107 -8.64 14.27 -2.66
C GLU A 107 -7.58 14.64 -3.68
N VAL A 108 -6.59 15.47 -3.29
CA VAL A 108 -5.40 15.77 -4.13
C VAL A 108 -4.69 14.47 -4.51
N ARG A 109 -4.42 13.61 -3.53
CA ARG A 109 -3.74 12.33 -3.76
C ARG A 109 -4.55 11.44 -4.70
N LYS A 110 -5.86 11.29 -4.48
CA LYS A 110 -6.72 10.46 -5.33
C LYS A 110 -6.77 11.00 -6.75
N ALA A 111 -6.93 12.32 -6.94
CA ALA A 111 -6.99 12.94 -8.24
C ALA A 111 -5.70 12.70 -9.04
N TYR A 112 -4.54 12.92 -8.42
CA TYR A 112 -3.24 12.65 -9.04
C TYR A 112 -3.09 11.19 -9.50
N PHE A 113 -3.38 10.22 -8.62
CA PHE A 113 -3.24 8.80 -8.98
C PHE A 113 -4.27 8.33 -10.01
N ARG A 114 -5.46 8.93 -10.05
CA ARG A 114 -6.42 8.68 -11.13
C ARG A 114 -5.87 9.10 -12.48
N GLU A 115 -5.31 10.31 -12.58
CA GLU A 115 -4.73 10.80 -13.83
C GLU A 115 -3.51 10.00 -14.27
N LEU A 116 -2.60 9.69 -13.34
CA LEU A 116 -1.44 8.86 -13.63
C LEU A 116 -1.86 7.46 -14.12
N GLY A 117 -2.88 6.87 -13.49
CA GLY A 117 -3.43 5.59 -13.91
C GLY A 117 -4.02 5.63 -15.32
N LEU A 118 -4.76 6.69 -15.67
CA LEU A 118 -5.30 6.89 -17.02
C LEU A 118 -4.19 7.05 -18.06
N LEU A 119 -3.16 7.83 -17.76
CA LEU A 119 -2.01 8.01 -18.64
C LEU A 119 -1.31 6.66 -18.91
N LEU A 120 -1.03 5.89 -17.87
CA LEU A 120 -0.39 4.58 -18.01
C LEU A 120 -1.26 3.59 -18.79
N GLN A 121 -2.58 3.62 -18.60
CA GLN A 121 -3.51 2.82 -19.39
C GLN A 121 -3.48 3.19 -20.88
N ASN A 122 -3.43 4.49 -21.19
CA ASN A 122 -3.35 4.96 -22.58
C ASN A 122 -2.04 4.53 -23.25
N LEU A 123 -0.92 4.59 -22.53
CA LEU A 123 0.38 4.13 -23.03
C LEU A 123 0.46 2.60 -23.17
N SER A 124 -0.30 1.87 -22.35
CA SER A 124 -0.36 0.40 -22.40
C SER A 124 -1.29 -0.14 -23.48
N ARG A 125 -2.16 0.70 -24.08
CA ARG A 125 -2.96 0.26 -25.23
C ARG A 125 -2.00 0.07 -26.41
N PRO A 126 -1.94 -1.11 -27.03
CA PRO A 126 -1.19 -1.30 -28.26
C PRO A 126 -1.76 -0.30 -29.27
N GLY A 127 -0.93 0.64 -29.70
CA GLY A 127 -1.34 1.61 -30.71
C GLY A 127 -1.85 0.86 -31.93
N ASP A 128 -3.03 1.26 -32.42
CA ASP A 128 -3.37 1.04 -33.82
C ASP A 128 -2.18 1.54 -34.64
N SER A 129 -1.49 0.59 -35.28
CA SER A 129 -0.38 0.89 -36.16
C SER A 129 -0.88 1.87 -37.22
N PRO A 130 -0.11 2.94 -37.52
CA PRO A 130 -0.47 3.81 -38.62
C PRO A 130 -0.49 2.95 -39.88
N LYS A 131 -1.66 2.84 -40.51
CA LYS A 131 -1.77 2.30 -41.87
C LYS A 131 -0.96 3.24 -42.77
N CYS A 132 0.23 2.80 -43.15
CA CYS A 132 0.97 3.41 -44.24
C CYS A 132 0.07 3.39 -45.48
N ALA A 133 -0.18 4.56 -46.05
CA ALA A 133 -0.78 4.75 -47.37
C ALA A 133 0.34 4.98 -48.38
#